data_AF-A0AAD7GFW4-F1
#
_entry.id   AF-A0AAD7GFW4-F1
#
_cell.length_a   1.000
_cell.length_b   1.000
_cell.length_c   1.000
_cell.angle_alpha   90.00
_cell.angle_beta   90.00
_cell.angle_gamma   90.00
#
_symmetry.space_group_name_H-M   'P 1'
#
loop_
_entity.id
_entity.type
_entity.pdbx_description
1 polymer ?
#
loop_
_entity_poly.entity_id
_entity_poly.type
_entity_poly.pdbx_seq_one_letter_code
_entity_poly.pdbx_strand_id
1 'polypeptide(L)' 'ALEELRLLKDQVRDVSRVCNAVATGDLTQKITVPVQGDLMVQLKLVINTTVDHLGHFA' A
#
# COMPACT_ATOMS: atom_id res chain seq x y z
N ALA A 1 7.69 3.20 20.66
CA ALA A 1 8.43 1.95 20.42
C ALA A 1 7.51 0.75 20.11
N LEU A 2 6.84 0.11 21.08
CA LEU A 2 6.01 -1.09 20.81
C LEU A 2 4.79 -0.81 19.91
N GLU A 3 4.11 0.31 20.13
CA GLU A 3 2.97 0.72 19.30
C GLU A 3 3.40 1.14 17.89
N GLU A 4 4.55 1.81 17.75
CA GLU A 4 5.14 2.15 16.45
C GLU A 4 5.50 0.89 15.66
N LEU A 5 6.07 -0.12 16.32
CA LEU A 5 6.37 -1.41 15.70
C LEU A 5 5.09 -2.15 15.30
N ARG A 6 4.02 -2.07 16.10
CA ARG A 6 2.71 -2.64 15.76
C ARG A 6 2.14 -1.96 14.52
N LEU A 7 2.13 -0.64 14.50
CA LEU A 7 1.68 0.17 13.37
C LEU A 7 2.48 -0.15 12.10
N LEU A 8 3.81 -0.25 12.20
CA LEU A 8 4.66 -0.60 11.06
C LEU A 8 4.35 -2.00 10.51
N LYS A 9 4.09 -2.99 11.38
CA LYS A 9 3.66 -4.32 10.94
C LYS A 9 2.34 -4.28 10.19
N ASP A 10 1.38 -3.48 10.65
CA ASP A 10 0.09 -3.30 9.99
C ASP A 10 0.26 -2.59 8.63
N GLN A 11 1.15 -1.60 8.55
CA GLN A 11 1.52 -0.91 7.31
C GLN A 11 2.12 -1.87 6.26
N VAL A 12 3.13 -2.65 6.66
CA VAL A 12 3.77 -3.62 5.76
C VAL A 12 2.78 -4.69 5.31
N ARG A 13 1.88 -5.14 6.19
CA ARG A 13 0.83 -6.10 5.84
C ARG A 13 -0.15 -5.55 4.80
N ASP A 14 -0.58 -4.29 4.93
CA ASP A 14 -1.48 -3.66 3.96
C ASP A 14 -0.80 -3.47 2.60
N VAL A 15 0.49 -3.12 2.59
CA VAL A 15 1.30 -3.06 1.35
C VAL A 15 1.33 -4.42 0.65
N SER A 16 1.67 -5.50 1.37
CA SER A 16 1.70 -6.85 0.78
C SER A 16 0.34 -7.27 0.22
N ARG A 17 -0.76 -6.94 0.91
CA ARG A 17 -2.12 -7.22 0.44
C ARG A 17 -2.40 -6.55 -0.91
N VAL A 18 -2.06 -5.27 -1.05
CA VAL A 18 -2.31 -4.51 -2.28
C VAL A 18 -1.42 -5.01 -3.42
N CYS A 19 -0.13 -5.28 -3.16
CA CYS A 19 0.75 -5.87 -4.18
C CYS A 19 0.24 -7.22 -4.67
N ASN A 20 -0.30 -8.06 -3.78
CA ASN A 20 -0.91 -9.32 -4.16
C ASN A 20 -2.18 -9.11 -5.01
N ALA A 21 -3.04 -8.17 -4.62
CA ALA A 21 -4.23 -7.82 -5.40
C ALA A 21 -3.87 -7.40 -6.84
N VAL A 22 -2.89 -6.51 -6.98
CA VAL A 22 -2.33 -6.09 -8.28
C VAL A 22 -1.83 -7.29 -9.08
N ALA A 23 -1.05 -8.19 -8.47
CA ALA A 23 -0.54 -9.39 -9.13
C ALA A 23 -1.65 -10.34 -9.60
N THR A 24 -2.79 -10.37 -8.90
CA THR A 24 -3.98 -11.14 -9.28
C THR A 24 -4.93 -10.40 -10.24
N GLY A 25 -4.62 -9.15 -10.60
CA GLY A 25 -5.45 -8.33 -11.49
C GLY A 25 -6.58 -7.56 -10.82
N ASP A 26 -6.67 -7.56 -9.48
CA ASP A 26 -7.60 -6.69 -8.74
C ASP A 26 -6.97 -5.31 -8.53
N LEU A 27 -7.31 -4.39 -9.44
CA LEU A 27 -6.81 -3.00 -9.46
C LEU A 27 -7.73 -2.03 -8.72
N THR A 28 -8.65 -2.54 -7.88
CA THR A 28 -9.52 -1.70 -7.05
C THR A 28 -8.97 -1.49 -5.64
N GLN A 29 -7.96 -2.29 -5.24
CA GLN A 29 -7.39 -2.27 -3.89
C GLN A 29 -6.33 -1.19 -3.74
N LYS A 30 -6.44 -0.40 -2.68
CA LYS A 30 -5.45 0.61 -2.29
C LYS A 30 -4.96 0.42 -0.87
N ILE A 31 -3.78 0.97 -0.58
CA ILE A 31 -3.27 1.10 0.79
C ILE A 31 -4.09 2.19 1.47
N THR A 32 -4.73 1.85 2.59
CA THR A 32 -5.63 2.77 3.31
C THR A 32 -5.17 3.03 4.73
N VAL A 33 -4.39 2.11 5.31
CA VAL A 33 -3.84 2.25 6.66
C VAL A 33 -3.08 3.58 6.83
N PRO A 34 -3.17 4.22 8.01
CA PRO A 34 -2.35 5.37 8.33
C PRO A 34 -0.86 5.04 8.26
N VAL A 35 -0.13 5.89 7.54
CA VAL A 35 1.33 5.81 7.40
C VAL A 35 2.00 7.00 8.05
N GLN A 36 3.17 6.78 8.64
CA GLN A 36 3.98 7.81 9.29
C GLN A 36 5.42 7.75 8.77
N GLY A 37 6.07 8.91 8.67
CA GLY A 37 7.41 9.05 8.13
C GLY A 37 7.46 9.12 6.59
N ASP A 38 8.37 9.93 6.07
CA ASP A 38 8.48 10.23 4.64
C ASP A 38 8.57 8.98 3.76
N LEU A 39 9.33 7.97 4.19
CA LEU A 39 9.50 6.73 3.43
C LEU A 39 8.17 5.99 3.22
N MET A 40 7.38 5.80 4.28
CA MET A 40 6.10 5.07 4.17
C MET A 40 5.03 5.89 3.46
N VAL A 41 5.05 7.22 3.60
CA VAL A 41 4.17 8.13 2.85
C VAL A 41 4.47 8.04 1.35
N GLN A 42 5.74 8.11 0.95
CA GLN A 42 6.16 7.99 -0.45
C GLN A 42 5.85 6.59 -1.00
N LEU A 43 6.13 5.52 -0.25
CA LEU A 43 5.82 4.16 -0.69
C LEU A 43 4.32 3.96 -0.94
N LYS A 44 3.47 4.42 -0.01
CA LYS A 44 2.01 4.39 -0.15
C LYS A 44 1.57 5.12 -1.42
N LEU A 45 2.11 6.32 -1.66
CA LEU A 45 1.77 7.12 -2.82
C LEU A 45 2.15 6.41 -4.13
N VAL A 46 3.38 5.89 -4.21
CA VAL A 46 3.88 5.18 -5.39
C VAL A 46 3.01 3.98 -5.71
N ILE A 47 2.72 3.12 -4.73
CA ILE A 47 1.92 1.91 -4.94
C ILE A 47 0.49 2.26 -5.35
N ASN A 48 -0.18 3.19 -4.65
CA ASN A 48 -1.54 3.59 -5.01
C ASN A 48 -1.61 4.21 -6.42
N THR A 49 -0.61 5.01 -6.79
CA THR A 49 -0.50 5.56 -8.15
C THR A 49 -0.28 4.46 -9.18
N THR A 50 0.52 3.44 -8.87
CA THR A 50 0.68 2.26 -9.75
C THR A 50 -0.65 1.54 -9.96
N VAL A 51 -1.43 1.32 -8.89
CA VAL A 51 -2.79 0.74 -9.01
C VAL A 51 -3.65 1.55 -9.96
N ASP A 52 -3.70 2.88 -9.76
CA ASP A 52 -4.50 3.79 -10.58
C ASP A 52 -4.06 3.76 -12.05
N HIS A 53 -2.75 3.82 -12.33
CA HIS A 53 -2.23 3.76 -13.69
C HIS A 53 -2.52 2.44 -14.39
N LEU A 54 -2.31 1.31 -13.70
CA LEU A 54 -2.61 0.00 -14.28
C LEU A 54 -4.11 -0.14 -14.53
N GLY A 55 -4.96 0.39 -13.64
CA GLY A 55 -6.42 0.38 -13.79
C GLY A 55 -6.91 1.14 -15.01
N HIS A 56 -6.14 2.11 -15.53
CA HIS A 56 -6.48 2.81 -16.78
C HIS A 56 -6.19 1.99 -18.05
N PHE A 57 -5.38 0.94 -17.97
CA PHE A 57 -5.06 0.08 -19.13
C PHE A 57 -5.87 -1.22 -19.18
N ALA A 58 -6.59 -1.54 -18.09
CA ALA A 58 -7.46 -2.71 -17.97
C ALA A 58 -8.88 -2.38 -18.43
#